data_AF-A0A950Y763-F1
#
_entry.id   AF-A0A950Y763-F1
#
_cell.length_a   1.000
_cell.length_b   1.000
_cell.length_c   1.000
_cell.angle_alpha   90.00
_cell.angle_beta   90.00
_cell.angle_gamma   90.00
#
_symmetry.space_group_name_H-M   'P 1'
#
loop_
_entity.id
_entity.type
_entity.pdbx_description
1 polymer ?
#
loop_
_entity_poly.entity_id
_entity_poly.type
_entity_poly.pdbx_seq_one_letter_code
_entity_poly.pdbx_strand_id
1 'polypeptide(L)'
;MTSTRCLLAQGSPAQTTAGQPYAVEYYYKVQWGHQQEFLQLFLKNHYPLLQRTVESGRMLSVKIETPAYHMPEEARWDYRVTIRFKNSTLATTPNPDEQEVIEKLWPDQATYKREEQRRFEILLAHWDLPVTDITPGK
;
A
#
# COMPACT_ATOMS: atom_id res chain seq x y z
N MET A 1 3.70 -50.55 12.79
CA MET A 1 4.21 -49.46 11.94
C MET A 1 3.17 -48.35 11.94
N THR A 2 3.35 -47.34 12.78
CA THR A 2 2.47 -46.18 12.88
C THR A 2 2.83 -45.22 11.75
N SER A 3 1.88 -44.99 10.83
CA SER A 3 2.03 -44.02 9.75
C SER A 3 1.90 -42.61 10.33
N THR A 4 3.02 -41.88 10.41
CA THR A 4 3.01 -40.46 10.76
C THR A 4 2.46 -39.69 9.56
N ARG A 5 1.21 -39.21 9.69
CA ARG A 5 0.64 -38.24 8.75
C ARG A 5 1.49 -36.97 8.80
N CYS A 6 2.16 -36.65 7.70
CA CYS A 6 2.87 -35.39 7.57
C CYS A 6 1.83 -34.26 7.62
N LEU A 7 1.85 -33.44 8.67
CA LEU A 7 1.12 -32.18 8.70
C LEU A 7 1.80 -31.24 7.70
N LEU A 8 1.22 -31.11 6.50
CA LEU A 8 1.61 -30.06 5.57
C LEU A 8 1.12 -28.73 6.16
N ALA A 9 2.06 -27.94 6.69
CA ALA A 9 1.80 -26.53 6.94
C ALA A 9 1.37 -25.87 5.62
N GLN A 10 0.38 -24.98 5.66
CA GLN A 10 0.04 -24.17 4.50
C GLN A 10 1.23 -23.25 4.21
N GLY A 11 2.06 -23.64 3.24
CA GLY A 11 3.09 -22.77 2.70
C GLY A 11 2.45 -21.54 2.06
N SER A 12 3.18 -20.43 2.02
CA SER A 12 2.71 -19.23 1.34
C SER A 12 2.36 -19.54 -0.11
N PRO A 13 1.25 -19.00 -0.65
CA PRO A 13 0.92 -19.19 -2.05
C PRO A 13 2.07 -18.70 -2.94
N ALA A 14 2.27 -19.38 -4.07
CA ALA A 14 3.28 -18.99 -5.03
C ALA A 14 3.04 -17.54 -5.48
N GLN A 15 4.08 -16.72 -5.47
CA GLN A 15 4.00 -15.36 -6.00
C GLN A 15 3.61 -15.42 -7.48
N THR A 16 2.86 -14.40 -7.93
CA THR A 16 2.38 -14.29 -9.31
C THR A 16 3.51 -14.46 -10.33
N THR A 17 3.22 -15.11 -11.46
CA THR A 17 4.17 -15.29 -12.55
C THR A 17 4.63 -13.94 -13.13
N ALA A 18 5.85 -13.91 -13.68
CA ALA A 18 6.42 -12.70 -14.26
C ALA A 18 5.49 -12.09 -15.33
N GLY A 19 5.31 -10.77 -15.29
CA GLY A 19 4.48 -10.03 -16.25
C GLY A 19 2.98 -9.99 -15.94
N GLN A 20 2.50 -10.70 -14.92
CA GLN A 20 1.11 -10.59 -14.45
C GLN A 20 0.92 -9.42 -13.48
N PRO A 21 -0.31 -8.87 -13.37
CA PRO A 21 -0.63 -7.86 -12.37
C PRO A 21 -0.21 -8.27 -10.96
N TYR A 22 0.37 -7.33 -10.23
CA TYR A 22 0.94 -7.56 -8.90
C TYR A 22 0.28 -6.64 -7.89
N ALA A 23 -0.31 -7.19 -6.83
CA ALA A 23 -1.01 -6.41 -5.83
C ALA A 23 -0.19 -6.30 -4.54
N VAL A 24 -0.13 -5.09 -3.98
CA VAL A 24 0.47 -4.83 -2.67
C VAL A 24 -0.53 -4.07 -1.82
N GLU A 25 -0.70 -4.51 -0.58
CA GLU A 25 -1.46 -3.82 0.44
C GLU A 25 -0.51 -3.07 1.38
N TYR A 26 -0.75 -1.78 1.52
CA TYR A 26 0.00 -0.86 2.38
C TYR A 26 -0.87 -0.54 3.58
N TYR A 27 -0.47 -1.02 4.75
CA TYR A 27 -1.22 -0.83 5.97
C TYR A 27 -0.62 0.30 6.81
N TYR A 28 -1.49 1.11 7.41
CA TYR A 28 -1.12 2.23 8.25
C TYR A 28 -1.82 2.09 9.59
N LYS A 29 -1.04 2.06 10.66
CA LYS A 29 -1.51 2.20 12.04
C LYS A 29 -1.09 3.57 12.55
N VAL A 30 -2.06 4.40 12.88
CA VAL A 30 -1.90 5.82 13.24
C VAL A 30 -1.98 5.98 14.75
N GLN A 31 -1.22 6.94 15.29
CA GLN A 31 -1.33 7.39 16.67
C GLN A 31 -2.78 7.84 16.96
N TRP A 32 -3.28 7.49 18.15
CA TRP A 32 -4.62 7.88 18.58
C TRP A 32 -4.80 9.41 18.53
N GLY A 33 -5.92 9.87 17.97
CA GLY A 33 -6.23 11.29 17.81
C GLY A 33 -5.72 11.92 16.51
N HIS A 34 -4.85 11.23 15.76
CA HIS A 34 -4.26 11.73 14.52
C HIS A 34 -4.82 11.09 13.25
N GLN A 35 -5.82 10.20 13.34
CA GLN A 35 -6.38 9.50 12.18
C GLN A 35 -6.90 10.44 11.09
N GLN A 36 -7.60 11.50 11.48
CA GLN A 36 -8.15 12.47 10.52
C GLN A 36 -7.05 13.35 9.91
N GLU A 37 -6.05 13.74 10.71
CA GLU A 37 -4.87 14.48 10.23
C GLU A 37 -4.11 13.64 9.20
N PHE A 38 -3.83 12.37 9.52
CA PHE A 38 -3.19 11.44 8.59
C PHE A 38 -3.97 11.33 7.29
N LEU A 39 -5.28 11.10 7.34
CA LEU A 39 -6.09 10.97 6.14
C LEU A 39 -6.10 12.25 5.31
N GLN A 40 -6.17 13.43 5.94
CA GLN A 40 -6.11 14.71 5.23
C GLN A 40 -4.75 14.89 4.54
N LEU A 41 -3.64 14.64 5.23
CA LEU A 41 -2.31 14.73 4.63
C LEU A 41 -2.13 13.71 3.50
N PHE A 42 -2.59 12.47 3.70
CA PHE A 42 -2.54 11.41 2.70
C PHE A 42 -3.33 11.81 1.44
N LEU A 43 -4.57 12.28 1.59
CA LEU A 43 -5.43 12.65 0.46
C LEU A 43 -4.95 13.93 -0.24
N LYS A 44 -4.34 14.86 0.49
CA LYS A 44 -3.80 16.10 -0.06
C LYS A 44 -2.52 15.86 -0.87
N ASN A 45 -1.62 15.03 -0.37
CA ASN A 45 -0.26 14.91 -0.90
C ASN A 45 -0.01 13.54 -1.55
N HIS A 46 -0.17 12.44 -0.82
CA HIS A 46 0.21 11.14 -1.36
C HIS A 46 -0.76 10.63 -2.44
N TYR A 47 -2.07 10.80 -2.25
CA TYR A 47 -3.07 10.26 -3.17
C TYR A 47 -2.98 10.82 -4.60
N PRO A 48 -2.80 12.14 -4.84
CA PRO A 48 -2.59 12.66 -6.18
C PRO A 48 -1.37 12.05 -6.90
N LEU A 49 -0.28 11.77 -6.18
CA LEU A 49 0.89 11.09 -6.75
C LEU A 49 0.53 9.67 -7.22
N LEU A 50 -0.23 8.93 -6.41
CA LEU A 50 -0.72 7.60 -6.78
C LEU A 50 -1.64 7.67 -8.01
N GLN A 51 -2.52 8.67 -8.10
CA GLN A 51 -3.37 8.86 -9.27
C GLN A 51 -2.54 9.11 -10.54
N ARG A 52 -1.52 9.96 -10.49
CA ARG A 52 -0.60 10.17 -11.62
C ARG A 52 0.13 8.88 -12.02
N THR A 53 0.47 8.05 -11.05
CA THR A 53 1.12 6.76 -11.31
C THR A 53 0.17 5.72 -11.92
N VAL A 54 -1.14 5.84 -11.68
CA VAL A 54 -2.16 5.09 -12.42
C VAL A 54 -2.30 5.63 -13.84
N GLU A 55 -2.35 6.96 -14.02
CA GLU A 55 -2.44 7.61 -15.34
C GLU A 55 -1.26 7.25 -16.26
N SER A 56 -0.05 7.09 -15.70
CA SER A 56 1.13 6.66 -16.47
C SER A 56 1.10 5.19 -16.89
N GLY A 57 0.16 4.39 -16.37
CA GLY A 57 0.04 2.96 -16.64
C GLY A 57 1.03 2.09 -15.87
N ARG A 58 1.80 2.66 -14.94
CA ARG A 58 2.67 1.90 -14.02
C ARG A 58 1.83 1.14 -12.98
N MET A 59 0.79 1.80 -12.48
CA MET A 59 -0.27 1.19 -11.68
C MET A 59 -1.54 0.99 -12.53
N LEU A 60 -2.27 -0.07 -12.24
CA LEU A 60 -3.60 -0.35 -12.80
C LEU A 60 -4.70 0.29 -11.97
N SER A 61 -4.54 0.34 -10.65
CA SER A 61 -5.53 0.92 -9.73
C SER A 61 -4.93 1.19 -8.35
N VAL A 62 -5.53 2.14 -7.64
CA VAL A 62 -5.34 2.37 -6.21
C VAL A 62 -6.71 2.36 -5.51
N LYS A 63 -6.79 1.72 -4.34
CA LYS A 63 -8.00 1.67 -3.49
C LYS A 63 -7.61 1.99 -2.05
N ILE A 64 -8.40 2.81 -1.35
CA ILE A 64 -8.16 3.20 0.04
C ILE A 64 -9.36 2.73 0.88
N GLU A 65 -9.08 2.04 1.98
CA GLU A 65 -10.10 1.46 2.86
C GLU A 65 -9.74 1.66 4.33
N THR A 66 -10.75 1.68 5.19
CA THR A 66 -10.62 1.72 6.66
C THR A 66 -11.56 0.67 7.25
N PRO A 67 -11.24 0.03 8.39
CA PRO A 67 -12.15 -0.93 9.01
C PRO A 67 -13.45 -0.25 9.47
N ALA A 68 -14.59 -0.90 9.24
CA ALA A 68 -15.88 -0.40 9.70
C ALA A 68 -16.14 -0.61 11.20
N TYR A 69 -15.38 -1.50 11.85
CA TYR A 69 -15.56 -1.89 13.23
C TYR A 69 -14.24 -1.77 14.01
N HIS A 70 -14.35 -1.60 15.33
CA HIS A 70 -13.19 -1.57 16.21
C HIS A 70 -12.44 -2.90 16.19
N MET A 71 -11.11 -2.80 16.22
CA MET A 71 -10.19 -3.92 16.30
C MET A 71 -9.45 -3.88 17.65
N PRO A 72 -9.03 -5.02 18.21
CA PRO A 72 -8.10 -5.02 19.34
C PRO A 72 -6.80 -4.31 18.95
N GLU A 73 -6.18 -3.61 19.89
CA GLU A 73 -5.05 -2.71 19.62
C GLU A 73 -3.87 -3.45 18.96
N GLU A 74 -3.64 -4.71 19.32
CA GLU A 74 -2.55 -5.54 18.80
C GLU A 74 -2.72 -5.85 17.30
N ALA A 75 -3.96 -5.95 16.82
CA ALA A 75 -4.27 -6.26 15.42
C ALA A 75 -4.78 -5.05 14.62
N ARG A 76 -4.94 -3.89 15.26
CA ARG A 76 -5.51 -2.68 14.64
C ARG A 76 -4.62 -2.18 13.51
N TRP A 77 -5.28 -1.87 12.40
CA TRP A 77 -4.82 -0.95 11.36
C TRP A 77 -5.93 0.07 11.14
N ASP A 78 -5.59 1.30 10.76
CA ASP A 78 -6.58 2.37 10.58
C ASP A 78 -6.89 2.58 9.09
N TYR A 79 -5.88 2.46 8.23
CA TYR A 79 -6.05 2.57 6.78
C TYR A 79 -5.28 1.48 6.04
N ARG A 80 -5.87 0.99 4.95
CA ARG A 80 -5.23 0.12 3.97
C ARG A 80 -5.30 0.78 2.60
N VAL A 81 -4.18 0.79 1.90
CA VAL A 81 -4.11 1.18 0.49
C VAL A 81 -3.74 -0.05 -0.32
N THR A 82 -4.60 -0.47 -1.24
CA THR A 82 -4.29 -1.56 -2.17
C THR A 82 -3.90 -0.96 -3.51
N ILE A 83 -2.66 -1.21 -3.93
CA ILE A 83 -2.17 -0.82 -5.25
C ILE A 83 -2.04 -2.08 -6.09
N ARG A 84 -2.64 -2.05 -7.28
CA ARG A 84 -2.40 -3.07 -8.31
C ARG A 84 -1.44 -2.50 -9.32
N PHE A 85 -0.25 -3.06 -9.41
CA PHE A 85 0.76 -2.72 -10.40
C PHE A 85 0.57 -3.56 -11.66
N LYS A 86 1.05 -3.05 -12.80
CA LYS A 86 1.02 -3.78 -14.07
C LYS A 86 1.80 -5.09 -14.00
N ASN A 87 2.90 -5.11 -13.23
CA ASN A 87 3.68 -6.29 -12.90
C ASN A 87 4.55 -6.07 -11.66
N SER A 88 5.19 -7.14 -11.17
CA SER A 88 6.05 -7.10 -9.98
C SER A 88 7.27 -6.21 -10.15
N THR A 89 7.87 -6.14 -11.35
CA THR A 89 9.02 -5.25 -11.60
C THR A 89 8.68 -3.79 -11.36
N LEU A 90 7.51 -3.33 -11.81
CA LEU A 90 7.07 -1.95 -11.57
C LEU A 90 6.72 -1.66 -10.10
N ALA A 91 6.38 -2.70 -9.34
CA ALA A 91 6.11 -2.60 -7.90
C ALA A 91 7.40 -2.54 -7.05
N THR A 92 8.48 -3.19 -7.50
CA THR A 92 9.71 -3.36 -6.69
C THR A 92 10.89 -2.52 -7.19
N THR A 93 10.70 -1.75 -8.26
CA THR A 93 11.72 -0.80 -8.75
C THR A 93 11.27 0.64 -8.53
N PRO A 94 12.21 1.58 -8.35
CA PRO A 94 11.89 3.01 -8.30
C PRO A 94 11.18 3.48 -9.57
N ASN A 95 10.30 4.46 -9.43
CA ASN A 95 9.69 5.15 -10.55
C ASN A 95 10.60 6.33 -10.98
N PRO A 96 11.24 6.28 -12.17
CA PRO A 96 12.19 7.32 -12.58
C PRO A 96 11.54 8.70 -12.75
N ASP A 97 10.24 8.75 -13.05
CA ASP A 97 9.51 10.00 -13.32
C ASP A 97 8.92 10.63 -12.05
N GLU A 98 9.02 9.95 -10.89
CA GLU A 98 8.33 10.34 -9.66
C GLU A 98 8.72 11.74 -9.18
N GLN A 99 10.02 12.07 -9.19
CA GLN A 99 10.50 13.37 -8.74
C GLN A 99 9.98 14.51 -9.61
N GLU A 100 9.97 14.33 -10.93
CA GLU A 100 9.42 15.33 -11.87
C GLU A 100 7.91 15.52 -11.65
N VAL A 101 7.18 14.43 -11.41
CA VAL A 101 5.75 14.50 -11.08
C VAL A 101 5.50 15.23 -9.77
N ILE A 102 6.30 14.96 -8.73
CA ILE A 102 6.24 15.65 -7.43
C ILE A 102 6.44 17.15 -7.61
N GLU A 103 7.46 17.57 -8.35
CA GLU A 103 7.75 18.99 -8.60
C GLU A 103 6.61 19.69 -9.35
N LYS A 104 5.96 19.01 -10.29
CA LYS A 104 4.79 19.54 -11.01
C LYS A 104 3.54 19.63 -10.14
N LEU A 105 3.30 18.64 -9.28
CA LEU A 105 2.12 18.61 -8.41
C LEU A 105 2.23 19.60 -7.24
N TRP A 106 3.42 19.80 -6.70
CA TRP A 106 3.67 20.67 -5.55
C TRP A 106 4.79 21.67 -5.81
N PRO A 107 4.50 22.84 -6.42
CA PRO A 107 5.51 23.88 -6.60
C PRO A 107 6.11 24.39 -5.28
N ASP A 108 5.33 24.44 -4.19
CA ASP A 108 5.85 24.69 -2.83
C ASP A 108 6.41 23.40 -2.21
N GLN A 109 7.65 23.09 -2.57
CA GLN A 109 8.38 21.92 -2.10
C GLN A 109 8.66 21.94 -0.60
N ALA A 110 8.77 23.12 0.02
CA ALA A 110 9.03 23.21 1.45
C ALA A 110 7.81 22.77 2.27
N THR A 111 6.63 23.23 1.88
CA THR A 111 5.37 22.79 2.49
C THR A 111 5.12 21.31 2.23
N TYR A 112 5.27 20.83 1.00
CA TYR A 112 5.07 19.41 0.66
C TYR A 112 5.96 18.49 1.51
N LYS A 113 7.26 18.76 1.60
CA LYS A 113 8.20 17.93 2.38
C LYS A 113 7.85 17.91 3.86
N ARG A 114 7.53 19.07 4.45
CA ARG A 114 7.11 19.16 5.87
C ARG A 114 5.86 18.34 6.13
N GLU A 115 4.88 18.41 5.23
CA GLU A 115 3.61 17.71 5.39
C GLU A 115 3.74 16.19 5.16
N GLU A 116 4.54 15.75 4.19
CA GLU A 116 4.83 14.32 4.00
C GLU A 116 5.64 13.75 5.16
N GLN A 117 6.61 14.51 5.70
CA GLN A 117 7.29 14.14 6.94
C GLN A 117 6.28 13.98 8.09
N ARG A 118 5.41 14.98 8.29
CA ARG A 118 4.38 14.94 9.34
C ARG A 118 3.46 13.73 9.20
N ARG A 119 3.08 13.37 7.97
CA ARG A 119 2.24 12.20 7.68
C ARG A 119 2.87 10.90 8.19
N PHE A 120 4.20 10.77 8.15
CA PHE A 120 4.91 9.61 8.69
C PHE A 120 5.17 9.71 10.19
N GLU A 121 5.44 10.90 10.74
CA GLU A 121 5.68 11.11 12.17
C GLU A 121 4.50 10.67 13.06
N ILE A 122 3.28 10.72 12.54
CA ILE A 122 2.06 10.33 13.25
C ILE A 122 1.68 8.85 13.09
N LEU A 123 2.53 8.06 12.44
CA LEU A 123 2.35 6.60 12.37
C LEU A 123 2.92 5.92 13.61
N LEU A 124 2.25 4.86 14.04
CA LEU A 124 2.77 3.86 14.98
C LEU A 124 3.45 2.72 14.22
N ALA A 125 2.88 2.34 13.08
CA ALA A 125 3.44 1.29 12.22
C ALA A 125 2.98 1.48 10.77
N HIS A 126 3.81 0.99 9.86
CA HIS A 126 3.52 0.88 8.44
C HIS A 126 4.17 -0.40 7.90
N TRP A 127 3.43 -1.20 7.16
CA TRP A 127 3.95 -2.40 6.53
C TRP A 127 3.30 -2.65 5.17
N ASP A 128 4.09 -3.26 4.30
CA ASP A 128 3.72 -3.55 2.92
C ASP A 128 3.61 -5.06 2.76
N LEU A 129 2.46 -5.50 2.24
CA LEU A 129 2.14 -6.90 2.09
C LEU A 129 1.78 -7.19 0.63
N PRO A 130 2.69 -7.80 -0.15
CA PRO A 130 2.32 -8.37 -1.43
C PRO A 130 1.26 -9.45 -1.25
N VAL A 131 0.19 -9.38 -2.05
CA VAL A 131 -0.91 -10.34 -2.03
C VAL A 131 -1.12 -10.97 -3.40
N THR A 132 -1.49 -12.24 -3.41
CA THR A 132 -1.80 -12.98 -4.64
C THR A 132 -3.30 -13.25 -4.68
N ASP A 133 -3.95 -12.89 -5.79
CA ASP A 133 -5.34 -13.26 -6.02
C ASP A 133 -5.42 -14.75 -6.38
N ILE A 134 -6.04 -15.53 -5.50
CA ILE A 134 -6.26 -16.97 -5.67
C ILE A 134 -7.72 -17.29 -6.05
N THR A 135 -8.50 -16.27 -6.42
CA THR A 135 -9.89 -16.45 -6.85
C THR A 135 -9.92 -17.37 -8.07
N PRO A 136 -10.69 -18.48 -8.05
CA PRO A 136 -10.84 -19.33 -9.22
C PRO A 136 -11.36 -18.51 -10.41
N GLY A 137 -10.79 -18.76 -11.59
CA GLY A 137 -11.36 -18.26 -12.84
C GLY A 137 -12.80 -18.71 -12.99
N LYS A 138 -13.63 -17.87 -13.62
CA LYS A 138 -14.99 -18.25 -14.00
C LYS A 138 -14.98 -19.24 -15.15
#